data_AF-A0A5S3Z7Z3-F1
#
_entry.id   AF-A0A5S3Z7Z3-F1
#
_cell.length_a   1.000
_cell.length_b   1.000
_cell.length_c   1.000
_cell.angle_alpha   90.00
_cell.angle_beta   90.00
_cell.angle_gamma   90.00
#
_symmetry.space_group_name_H-M   'P 1'
#
loop_
_entity.id
_entity.type
_entity.pdbx_description
1 polymer ?
#
loop_
_entity_poly.entity_id
_entity_poly.type
_entity_poly.pdbx_seq_one_letter_code
_entity_poly.pdbx_strand_id
1 'polypeptide(L)'
;MRFSQLITLVFALIIAEQLNATENNTVFGSVECSQYNKKKNEPNWQYGYKNWWAGYLAGTGVVFKQGQSPDKMPEVQNFILSIGSYCNTNPSSNLKNAIDKYIADQVKAGHATLPNNQMQPMPNNGSAE
;
A
#
# COMPACT_ATOMS: atom_id res chain seq x y z
N MET A 1 39.69 45.58 -12.72
CA MET A 1 39.38 44.14 -12.63
C MET A 1 38.85 43.73 -11.25
N ARG A 2 37.84 44.42 -10.70
CA ARG A 2 37.19 44.01 -9.41
C ARG A 2 35.66 43.94 -9.48
N PHE A 3 35.06 44.49 -10.54
CA PHE A 3 33.62 44.42 -10.77
C PHE A 3 33.15 43.09 -11.39
N SER A 4 33.99 42.41 -12.19
CA SER A 4 33.62 41.12 -12.81
C SER A 4 33.58 39.94 -11.82
N GLN A 5 34.14 40.08 -10.61
CA GLN A 5 34.09 39.02 -9.59
C GLN A 5 32.82 39.05 -8.74
N LEU A 6 32.13 40.20 -8.68
CA LEU A 6 30.88 40.33 -7.91
C LEU A 6 29.69 39.72 -8.67
N ILE A 7 29.71 39.75 -10.00
CA ILE A 7 28.62 39.21 -10.82
C ILE A 7 28.57 37.67 -10.74
N THR A 8 29.72 37.00 -10.67
CA THR A 8 29.80 35.54 -10.59
C THR A 8 29.26 34.98 -9.27
N LEU A 9 29.37 35.73 -8.16
CA LEU A 9 28.86 35.32 -6.85
C LEU A 9 27.34 35.39 -6.75
N VAL A 10 26.70 36.35 -7.44
CA VAL A 10 25.24 36.48 -7.43
C VAL A 10 24.59 35.34 -8.22
N PHE A 11 25.20 34.88 -9.31
CA PHE A 11 24.71 33.73 -10.07
C PHE A 11 24.85 32.39 -9.32
N ALA A 12 25.89 32.21 -8.49
CA ALA A 12 26.06 30.99 -7.70
C ALA A 12 25.02 30.84 -6.57
N LEU A 13 24.47 31.95 -6.07
CA LEU A 13 23.42 31.93 -5.03
C LEU A 13 22.01 31.66 -5.58
N ILE A 14 21.80 31.81 -6.89
CA ILE A 14 20.48 31.58 -7.53
C ILE A 14 20.29 30.09 -7.87
N ILE A 15 21.36 29.29 -8.00
CA ILE A 15 21.28 27.83 -8.22
C ILE A 15 21.13 27.06 -6.89
N ALA A 16 20.65 27.72 -5.85
CA ALA A 16 19.97 27.05 -4.75
C ALA A 16 18.45 27.05 -5.00
N GLU A 17 18.04 26.79 -6.24
CA GLU A 17 16.65 26.44 -6.56
C GLU A 17 16.36 25.07 -5.92
N GLN A 18 15.89 25.16 -4.69
CA GLN A 18 14.91 24.30 -4.05
C GLN A 18 14.83 22.89 -4.65
N LEU A 19 15.70 22.01 -4.14
CA LEU A 19 15.31 20.62 -3.87
C LEU A 19 14.18 20.65 -2.83
N ASN A 20 13.02 21.17 -3.20
CA ASN A 20 11.78 20.76 -2.60
C ASN A 20 11.63 19.31 -3.06
N ALA A 21 12.22 18.40 -2.29
CA ALA A 21 11.63 17.10 -2.14
C ALA A 21 10.20 17.38 -1.69
N THR A 22 9.29 17.49 -2.66
CA THR A 22 7.87 17.33 -2.42
C THR A 22 7.76 15.87 -1.99
N GLU A 23 8.01 15.61 -0.71
CA GLU A 23 7.50 14.44 -0.03
C GLU A 23 5.98 14.57 -0.13
N ASN A 24 5.43 14.18 -1.28
CA ASN A 24 4.06 13.75 -1.33
C ASN A 24 4.00 12.64 -0.30
N ASN A 25 3.39 12.94 0.85
CA ASN A 25 3.03 11.98 1.88
C ASN A 25 2.18 10.91 1.20
N THR A 26 2.87 9.93 0.61
CA THR A 26 2.26 8.91 -0.22
C THR A 26 1.69 7.94 0.78
N VAL A 27 0.39 8.08 1.04
CA VAL A 27 -0.35 7.07 1.78
C VAL A 27 -0.36 5.83 0.90
N PHE A 28 0.53 4.87 1.18
CA PHE A 28 0.72 3.70 0.32
C PHE A 28 -0.58 2.95 0.03
N GLY A 29 -1.58 3.01 0.92
CA GLY A 29 -2.90 2.43 0.70
C GLY A 29 -3.73 3.07 -0.41
N SER A 30 -3.54 4.37 -0.67
CA SER A 30 -4.22 5.07 -1.75
C SER A 30 -3.47 4.98 -3.08
N VAL A 31 -2.32 4.30 -3.12
CA VAL A 31 -1.58 4.09 -4.36
C VAL A 31 -2.45 3.26 -5.31
N GLU A 32 -2.67 3.80 -6.51
CA GLU A 32 -3.41 3.12 -7.56
C GLU A 32 -2.72 1.80 -7.94
N CYS A 33 -3.51 0.77 -8.20
CA CYS A 33 -3.03 -0.56 -8.55
C CYS A 33 -2.11 -0.57 -9.78
N SER A 34 -2.37 0.30 -10.76
CA SER A 34 -1.49 0.49 -11.92
C SER A 34 -0.09 0.97 -11.53
N GLN A 35 0.02 1.83 -10.52
CA GLN A 35 1.28 2.36 -9.99
C GLN A 35 1.97 1.34 -9.09
N TYR A 36 1.21 0.63 -8.25
CA TYR A 36 1.74 -0.48 -7.45
C TYR A 36 2.44 -1.50 -8.34
N ASN A 37 1.78 -1.95 -9.42
CA ASN A 37 2.35 -2.96 -10.31
C ASN A 37 3.66 -2.52 -11.01
N LYS A 38 3.82 -1.23 -11.30
CA LYS A 38 5.06 -0.68 -11.87
C LYS A 38 6.19 -0.64 -10.84
N LYS A 39 5.86 -0.27 -9.60
CA LYS A 39 6.84 0.10 -8.57
C LYS A 39 7.14 -1.00 -7.55
N LYS A 40 6.33 -2.06 -7.47
CA LYS A 40 6.45 -3.13 -6.46
C LYS A 40 7.78 -3.89 -6.46
N ASN A 41 8.61 -3.71 -7.49
CA ASN A 41 9.95 -4.31 -7.58
C ASN A 41 11.09 -3.31 -7.33
N GLU A 42 10.78 -2.03 -7.15
CA GLU A 42 11.77 -1.00 -6.83
C GLU A 42 12.12 -1.10 -5.33
N PRO A 43 13.41 -1.16 -4.94
CA PRO A 43 13.82 -1.42 -3.55
C PRO A 43 13.18 -0.51 -2.49
N ASN A 44 13.14 0.80 -2.76
CA ASN A 44 12.56 1.78 -1.82
C ASN A 44 11.04 1.59 -1.68
N TRP A 45 10.36 1.29 -2.78
CA TRP A 45 8.92 1.06 -2.79
C TRP A 45 8.56 -0.27 -2.14
N GLN A 46 9.35 -1.32 -2.36
CA GLN A 46 9.17 -2.60 -1.68
C GLN A 46 9.19 -2.45 -0.17
N TYR A 47 10.17 -1.74 0.36
CA TYR A 47 10.27 -1.48 1.80
C TYR A 47 9.05 -0.69 2.31
N GLY A 48 8.67 0.37 1.61
CA GLY A 48 7.52 1.20 1.94
C GLY A 48 6.20 0.42 1.93
N TYR A 49 5.92 -0.33 0.86
CA TYR A 49 4.74 -1.19 0.77
C TYR A 49 4.73 -2.22 1.90
N LYS A 50 5.87 -2.88 2.17
CA LYS A 50 5.97 -3.90 3.22
C LYS A 50 5.58 -3.37 4.59
N ASN A 51 6.19 -2.26 5.00
CA ASN A 51 5.91 -1.67 6.30
C ASN A 51 4.47 -1.17 6.37
N TRP A 52 3.98 -0.56 5.29
CA TRP A 52 2.63 -0.03 5.27
C TRP A 52 1.58 -1.13 5.38
N TRP A 53 1.66 -2.21 4.56
CA TRP A 53 0.67 -3.28 4.67
C TRP A 53 0.77 -4.04 5.99
N ALA A 54 1.98 -4.22 6.55
CA ALA A 54 2.13 -4.85 7.86
C ALA A 54 1.44 -4.03 8.97
N GLY A 55 1.64 -2.70 8.96
CA GLY A 55 0.93 -1.78 9.85
C GLY A 55 -0.59 -1.78 9.60
N TYR A 56 -1.01 -1.87 8.34
CA TYR A 56 -2.42 -1.95 7.98
C TYR A 56 -3.10 -3.21 8.52
N LEU A 57 -2.50 -4.39 8.33
CA LEU A 57 -3.01 -5.66 8.88
C LEU A 57 -3.09 -5.62 10.41
N ALA A 58 -2.08 -5.05 11.09
CA ALA A 58 -2.13 -4.87 12.53
C ALA A 58 -3.29 -3.93 12.94
N GLY A 59 -3.49 -2.83 12.19
CA GLY A 59 -4.54 -1.85 12.46
C GLY A 59 -5.97 -2.33 12.19
N THR A 60 -6.17 -3.27 11.25
CA THR A 60 -7.48 -3.89 11.04
C THR A 60 -7.85 -4.89 12.13
N GLY A 61 -6.87 -5.33 12.93
CA GLY A 61 -7.07 -6.36 13.95
C GLY A 61 -7.35 -7.74 13.38
N VAL A 62 -7.00 -7.99 12.10
CA VAL A 62 -7.11 -9.32 11.52
C VAL A 62 -6.19 -10.30 12.25
N VAL A 63 -6.72 -11.46 12.61
CA VAL A 63 -5.95 -12.53 13.25
C VAL A 63 -5.90 -13.72 12.32
N PHE A 64 -4.69 -14.05 11.87
CA PHE A 64 -4.45 -15.24 11.05
C PHE A 64 -4.23 -16.47 11.95
N LYS A 65 -4.66 -17.63 11.47
CA LYS A 65 -4.28 -18.92 12.08
C LYS A 65 -2.76 -19.08 12.10
N GLN A 66 -2.27 -19.91 13.02
CA GLN A 66 -0.84 -20.19 13.13
C GLN A 66 -0.28 -20.65 11.78
N GLY A 67 0.78 -19.99 11.33
CA GLY A 67 1.44 -20.29 10.05
C GLY A 67 0.76 -19.73 8.79
N GLN A 68 -0.44 -19.13 8.91
CA GLN A 68 -1.22 -18.59 7.78
C GLN A 68 -1.04 -17.08 7.58
N SER A 69 -0.24 -16.43 8.42
CA SER A 69 -0.04 -14.99 8.38
C SER A 69 0.97 -14.58 7.28
N PRO A 70 0.75 -13.47 6.57
CA PRO A 70 1.69 -12.93 5.56
C PRO A 70 3.10 -12.57 6.08
N ASP A 71 3.38 -12.69 7.38
CA ASP A 71 4.74 -12.58 7.94
C ASP A 71 5.52 -13.90 7.88
N LYS A 72 4.87 -15.02 7.51
CA LYS A 72 5.49 -16.34 7.38
C LYS A 72 5.72 -16.70 5.91
N MET A 73 6.77 -17.49 5.67
CA MET A 73 6.93 -18.18 4.39
C MET A 73 6.13 -19.49 4.42
N PRO A 74 5.44 -19.87 3.34
CA PRO A 74 5.38 -19.22 2.03
C PRO A 74 4.32 -18.10 1.90
N GLU A 75 3.54 -17.83 2.96
CA GLU A 75 2.36 -16.96 2.89
C GLU A 75 2.63 -15.52 2.46
N VAL A 76 3.79 -14.97 2.74
CA VAL A 76 4.19 -13.64 2.21
C VAL A 76 4.21 -13.63 0.68
N GLN A 77 4.61 -14.72 0.04
CA GLN A 77 4.61 -14.82 -1.43
C GLN A 77 3.18 -14.95 -1.95
N ASN A 78 2.36 -15.79 -1.31
CA ASN A 78 0.93 -15.91 -1.65
C ASN A 78 0.22 -14.56 -1.54
N PHE A 79 0.49 -13.82 -0.47
CA PHE A 79 -0.01 -12.47 -0.26
C PHE A 79 0.40 -11.54 -1.41
N ILE A 80 1.70 -11.41 -1.71
CA ILE A 80 2.18 -10.54 -2.79
C ILE A 80 1.57 -10.92 -4.15
N LEU A 81 1.45 -12.22 -4.43
CA LEU A 81 0.83 -12.73 -5.65
C LEU A 81 -0.66 -12.38 -5.72
N SER A 82 -1.42 -12.55 -4.63
CA SER A 82 -2.83 -12.17 -4.55
C SER A 82 -3.04 -10.67 -4.78
N ILE A 83 -2.23 -9.82 -4.14
CA ILE A 83 -2.28 -8.37 -4.34
C ILE A 83 -1.95 -8.01 -5.80
N GLY A 84 -0.90 -8.62 -6.37
CA GLY A 84 -0.51 -8.41 -7.77
C GLY A 84 -1.61 -8.83 -8.75
N SER A 85 -2.26 -9.97 -8.52
CA SER A 85 -3.36 -10.47 -9.34
C SER A 85 -4.58 -9.55 -9.27
N TYR A 86 -4.97 -9.11 -8.07
CA TYR A 86 -6.04 -8.13 -7.90
C TYR A 86 -5.74 -6.82 -8.64
N CYS A 87 -4.51 -6.29 -8.51
CA CYS A 87 -4.14 -5.04 -9.15
C CYS A 87 -3.99 -5.15 -10.68
N ASN A 88 -3.65 -6.31 -11.21
CA ASN A 88 -3.65 -6.56 -12.65
C ASN A 88 -5.06 -6.49 -13.25
N THR A 89 -6.05 -7.00 -12.51
CA THR A 89 -7.45 -7.05 -12.95
C THR A 89 -8.22 -5.76 -12.65
N ASN A 90 -7.76 -4.97 -11.67
CA ASN A 90 -8.42 -3.74 -11.23
C ASN A 90 -7.42 -2.57 -11.24
N PRO A 91 -6.91 -2.13 -12.40
CA PRO A 91 -5.81 -1.17 -12.48
C PRO A 91 -6.15 0.19 -11.85
N SER A 92 -7.40 0.63 -11.88
CA SER A 92 -7.89 1.90 -11.30
C SER A 92 -8.29 1.79 -9.82
N SER A 93 -8.24 0.60 -9.22
CA SER A 93 -8.42 0.43 -7.77
C SER A 93 -7.16 0.85 -7.03
N ASN A 94 -7.09 0.62 -5.71
CA ASN A 94 -5.95 0.98 -4.88
C ASN A 94 -5.44 -0.20 -4.04
N LEU A 95 -4.23 -0.04 -3.51
CA LEU A 95 -3.55 -1.07 -2.73
C LEU A 95 -4.35 -1.50 -1.48
N LYS A 96 -5.03 -0.56 -0.80
CA LYS A 96 -5.88 -0.88 0.35
C LYS A 96 -6.98 -1.88 -0.04
N ASN A 97 -7.70 -1.60 -1.12
CA ASN A 97 -8.77 -2.47 -1.60
C ASN A 97 -8.26 -3.87 -1.99
N ALA A 98 -7.04 -3.94 -2.53
CA ALA A 98 -6.41 -5.22 -2.84
C ALA A 98 -6.15 -6.06 -1.57
N ILE A 99 -5.69 -5.42 -0.49
CA ILE A 99 -5.43 -6.09 0.78
C ILE A 99 -6.74 -6.45 1.49
N ASP A 100 -7.74 -5.57 1.46
CA ASP A 100 -9.07 -5.87 2.00
C ASP A 100 -9.68 -7.09 1.32
N LYS A 101 -9.53 -7.20 -0.02
CA LYS A 101 -9.96 -8.38 -0.76
C LYS A 101 -9.21 -9.64 -0.32
N TYR A 102 -7.90 -9.56 -0.13
CA TYR A 102 -7.10 -10.69 0.39
C TYR A 102 -7.58 -11.10 1.79
N ILE A 103 -7.76 -10.16 2.72
CA ILE A 103 -8.27 -10.45 4.07
C ILE A 103 -9.62 -11.15 3.98
N ALA A 104 -10.56 -10.62 3.19
CA ALA A 104 -11.88 -11.21 3.01
C ALA A 104 -11.80 -12.65 2.49
N ASP A 105 -10.88 -12.93 1.56
CA ASP A 105 -10.66 -14.28 1.05
C ASP A 105 -10.10 -15.22 2.12
N GLN A 106 -9.15 -14.76 2.94
CA GLN A 106 -8.59 -15.54 4.04
C GLN A 106 -9.62 -15.81 5.15
N VAL A 107 -10.50 -14.84 5.44
CA VAL A 107 -11.61 -15.03 6.37
C VAL A 107 -12.60 -16.05 5.81
N LYS A 108 -12.97 -15.93 4.53
CA LYS A 108 -13.87 -16.88 3.85
C LYS A 108 -13.30 -18.30 3.80
N ALA A 109 -11.99 -18.44 3.61
CA ALA A 109 -11.29 -19.73 3.67
C ALA A 109 -11.14 -20.28 5.10
N GLY A 110 -11.48 -19.49 6.12
CA GLY A 110 -11.30 -19.85 7.53
C GLY A 110 -9.83 -19.83 7.97
N HIS A 111 -8.96 -19.12 7.27
CA HIS A 111 -7.54 -18.94 7.60
C HIS A 111 -7.30 -17.70 8.47
N ALA A 112 -8.25 -16.77 8.51
CA ALA A 112 -8.20 -15.57 9.33
C ALA A 112 -9.56 -15.27 9.97
N THR A 113 -9.56 -14.41 10.99
CA THR A 113 -10.76 -13.81 11.58
C THR A 113 -10.58 -12.29 11.68
N LEU A 114 -11.69 -11.57 11.59
CA LEU A 114 -11.74 -10.13 11.84
C LEU A 114 -12.35 -9.86 13.23
N PRO A 115 -12.07 -8.69 13.84
CA PRO A 115 -12.78 -8.27 15.03
C PRO A 115 -14.29 -8.26 14.78
N ASN A 116 -15.09 -8.68 15.77
CA ASN A 116 -16.56 -8.86 15.69
C ASN A 116 -17.34 -7.65 15.12
N ASN A 117 -16.76 -6.46 15.09
CA ASN A 117 -17.39 -5.22 14.61
C ASN A 117 -17.16 -4.93 13.11
N GLN A 118 -16.47 -5.81 12.36
CA GLN A 118 -16.15 -5.62 10.94
C GLN A 118 -16.70 -6.70 9.99
N MET A 119 -17.56 -7.60 10.47
CA MET A 119 -18.37 -8.43 9.58
C MET A 119 -19.42 -7.55 8.87
N GLN A 120 -19.36 -7.53 7.55
CA GLN A 120 -20.23 -6.78 6.63
C GLN A 120 -21.75 -6.98 6.86
N PRO A 121 -22.59 -6.08 6.31
CA PRO A 121 -24.04 -6.09 6.53
C PRO A 121 -24.67 -7.42 6.13
N MET A 122 -25.58 -7.92 6.96
CA MET A 122 -26.45 -9.04 6.61
C MET A 122 -27.08 -8.79 5.24
N PRO A 123 -27.10 -9.78 4.31
CA PRO A 123 -28.04 -9.72 3.20
C PRO A 123 -29.44 -9.70 3.81
N ASN A 124 -30.19 -8.65 3.47
CA ASN A 124 -31.58 -8.50 3.84
C ASN A 124 -32.36 -9.62 3.16
N ASN A 125 -32.62 -10.72 3.87
CA ASN A 125 -33.58 -11.74 3.43
C ASN A 125 -34.97 -11.11 3.56
N GLY A 126 -35.32 -10.30 2.56
CA GLY A 126 -36.69 -9.91 2.30
C GLY A 126 -37.45 -11.13 1.81
N SER A 127 -37.92 -11.96 2.74
CA SER A 127 -39.09 -12.79 2.52
C SER A 127 -40.28 -11.84 2.50
N ALA A 128 -40.71 -11.43 1.31
CA ALA A 128 -42.05 -10.90 1.12
C ALA A 128 -43.02 -12.09 1.15
N GLU A 129 -43.93 -12.06 2.12
CA GLU A 129 -45.22 -12.75 2.09
C GLU A 129 -46.03 -12.37 0.85
#